data_AF-A0A1F4JF59-F1
#
_entry.id   AF-A0A1F4JF59-F1
#
_cell.length_a   1.000
_cell.length_b   1.000
_cell.length_c   1.000
_cell.angle_alpha   90.00
_cell.angle_beta   90.00
_cell.angle_gamma   90.00
#
_symmetry.space_group_name_H-M   'P 1'
#
loop_
_entity.id
_entity.type
_entity.pdbx_description
1 polymer ?
#
loop_
_entity_poly.entity_id
_entity_poly.type
_entity_poly.pdbx_seq_one_letter_code
_entity_poly.pdbx_strand_id
1 'polypeptide(L)'
;MDVTLLIFGCSIFAILGFGHAVLMLFTTKFEPRDHELFEKLKIGKTSMSKTGNMWNGIKGFHISHSLGLIIYGGFYIVLALENNSYLKSSAALNVGLFGVAITYIFLAHRFWFSVPRNCFIVAICFLAMSVVFR
;
A
#
# COMPACT_ATOMS: atom_id res chain seq x y z
N MET A 1 9.72 15.21 -14.85
CA MET A 1 9.74 14.15 -13.84
C MET A 1 11.15 13.64 -13.68
N ASP A 2 11.82 14.14 -12.65
CA ASP A 2 13.08 13.62 -12.15
C ASP A 2 12.88 12.15 -11.76
N VAL A 3 13.67 11.26 -12.37
CA VAL A 3 13.51 9.80 -12.22
C VAL A 3 13.87 9.38 -10.80
N THR A 4 14.90 9.98 -10.23
CA THR A 4 15.44 9.59 -8.92
C THR A 4 14.43 9.87 -7.81
N LEU A 5 13.84 11.07 -7.79
CA LEU A 5 12.81 11.45 -6.82
C LEU A 5 11.55 10.59 -6.97
N LEU A 6 11.17 10.26 -8.20
CA LEU A 6 10.02 9.40 -8.47
C LEU A 6 10.25 7.99 -7.93
N ILE A 7 11.44 7.42 -8.17
CA ILE A 7 11.83 6.12 -7.62
C ILE A 7 11.77 6.15 -6.09
N PHE A 8 12.35 7.15 -5.43
CA PHE A 8 12.28 7.25 -3.96
C PHE A 8 10.84 7.30 -3.44
N GLY A 9 9.98 8.11 -4.05
CA GLY A 9 8.56 8.17 -3.68
C GLY A 9 7.85 6.83 -3.85
N CYS A 10 8.01 6.18 -5.00
CA CYS A 10 7.37 4.90 -5.30
C CYS A 10 7.93 3.73 -4.47
N SER A 11 9.23 3.74 -4.14
CA SER A 11 9.86 2.72 -3.30
C SER A 11 9.26 2.70 -1.90
N ILE A 12 8.82 3.84 -1.36
CA ILE A 12 8.15 3.87 -0.06
C ILE A 12 6.87 3.03 -0.08
N PHE A 13 6.06 3.11 -1.14
CA PHE A 13 4.85 2.27 -1.28
C PHE A 13 5.21 0.78 -1.34
N ALA A 14 6.21 0.42 -2.15
CA ALA A 14 6.64 -0.97 -2.28
C ALA A 14 7.17 -1.53 -0.96
N ILE A 15 8.05 -0.79 -0.27
CA ILE A 15 8.64 -1.18 1.03
C ILE A 15 7.54 -1.34 2.09
N LEU A 16 6.59 -0.41 2.15
CA LEU A 16 5.46 -0.53 3.08
C LEU A 16 4.59 -1.75 2.76
N GLY A 17 4.31 -2.01 1.48
CA GLY A 17 3.58 -3.20 1.06
C GLY A 17 4.28 -4.49 1.46
N PHE A 18 5.59 -4.61 1.17
CA PHE A 18 6.38 -5.77 1.59
C PHE A 18 6.44 -5.93 3.11
N GLY A 19 6.72 -4.84 3.84
CA GLY A 19 6.74 -4.85 5.30
C GLY A 19 5.40 -5.26 5.91
N HIS A 20 4.29 -4.74 5.38
CA HIS A 20 2.94 -5.09 5.81
C HIS A 20 2.62 -6.57 5.59
N ALA A 21 2.98 -7.13 4.42
CA ALA A 21 2.85 -8.56 4.15
C ALA A 21 3.69 -9.41 5.12
N VAL A 22 4.95 -9.04 5.35
CA VAL A 22 5.85 -9.75 6.27
C VAL A 22 5.29 -9.74 7.69
N LEU A 23 4.81 -8.59 8.15
CA LEU A 23 4.21 -8.47 9.48
C LEU A 23 2.93 -9.32 9.60
N MET A 24 2.10 -9.41 8.56
CA MET A 24 0.89 -10.25 8.55
C MET A 24 1.22 -11.75 8.50
N LEU A 25 2.23 -12.16 7.74
CA LEU A 25 2.54 -13.57 7.49
C LEU A 25 3.44 -14.20 8.56
N PHE A 26 4.36 -13.42 9.13
CA PHE A 26 5.46 -13.96 9.94
C PHE A 26 5.50 -13.40 11.37
N THR A 27 4.52 -12.59 11.77
CA THR A 27 4.44 -12.04 13.12
C THR A 27 3.02 -12.06 13.66
N THR A 28 2.87 -11.84 14.97
CA THR A 28 1.58 -11.72 15.66
C THR A 28 1.06 -10.28 15.72
N LYS A 29 1.69 -9.32 15.01
CA LYS A 29 1.36 -7.88 15.13
C LYS A 29 -0.07 -7.53 14.68
N PHE A 30 -0.68 -8.36 13.85
CA PHE A 30 -2.07 -8.21 13.40
C PHE A 30 -3.08 -9.04 14.21
N GLU A 31 -2.60 -9.87 15.14
CA GLU A 31 -3.49 -10.63 16.01
C GLU A 31 -4.15 -9.70 17.06
N PRO A 32 -5.43 -9.91 17.39
CA PRO A 32 -6.04 -9.22 18.51
C PRO A 32 -5.27 -9.51 19.81
N ARG A 33 -5.13 -8.49 20.66
CA ARG A 33 -4.52 -8.67 22.00
C ARG A 33 -5.37 -9.55 22.92
N ASP A 34 -6.69 -9.52 22.73
CA ASP A 34 -7.63 -10.39 23.44
C ASP A 34 -7.62 -11.78 22.80
N HIS A 35 -7.18 -12.77 23.59
CA HIS A 35 -7.06 -14.15 23.16
C HIS A 35 -8.43 -14.78 22.85
N GLU A 36 -9.47 -14.45 23.62
CA GLU A 36 -10.81 -15.01 23.40
C GLU A 36 -11.38 -14.53 22.06
N LEU A 37 -11.18 -13.24 21.76
CA LEU A 37 -11.54 -12.68 20.45
C LEU A 37 -10.77 -13.37 19.32
N PHE A 38 -9.46 -13.59 19.49
CA PHE A 38 -8.67 -14.24 18.45
C PHE A 38 -9.15 -15.66 18.13
N GLU A 39 -9.47 -16.45 19.16
CA GLU A 39 -10.02 -17.79 18.97
C GLU A 39 -11.40 -17.75 18.29
N LYS A 40 -12.26 -16.79 18.66
CA LYS A 40 -13.54 -16.56 17.98
C LYS A 40 -13.37 -16.24 16.48
N LEU A 41 -12.36 -15.46 16.10
CA LEU A 41 -12.08 -15.14 14.69
C LEU A 41 -11.60 -16.37 13.89
N LYS A 42 -10.94 -17.33 14.53
CA LYS A 42 -10.45 -18.56 13.87
C LYS A 42 -11.55 -19.59 13.63
N ILE A 43 -12.59 -19.62 14.46
CA ILE A 43 -13.71 -20.55 14.31
C ILE A 43 -14.92 -19.91 13.60
N GLY A 44 -15.07 -18.59 13.71
CA GLY A 44 -16.17 -17.84 13.11
C GLY A 44 -16.10 -17.86 11.60
N LYS A 45 -17.20 -18.26 10.94
CA LYS A 45 -17.33 -18.27 9.48
C LYS A 45 -18.00 -17.00 8.99
N THR A 46 -17.67 -16.58 7.78
CA THR A 46 -18.40 -15.50 7.11
C THR A 46 -19.60 -16.07 6.35
N SER A 47 -20.66 -15.29 6.18
CA SER A 47 -21.80 -15.68 5.33
C SER A 47 -21.38 -15.97 3.88
N MET A 48 -20.28 -15.36 3.44
CA MET A 48 -19.74 -15.52 2.08
C MET A 48 -18.90 -16.79 1.90
N SER A 49 -18.47 -17.47 2.96
CA SER A 49 -17.59 -18.64 2.85
C SER A 49 -17.99 -19.77 3.79
N LYS A 50 -18.28 -20.94 3.22
CA LYS A 50 -18.61 -22.16 4.00
C LYS A 50 -17.37 -22.81 4.63
N THR A 51 -16.19 -22.55 4.05
CA THR A 51 -14.91 -23.18 4.41
C THR A 51 -13.89 -22.21 5.00
N GLY A 52 -13.98 -20.92 4.68
CA GLY A 52 -13.12 -19.88 5.25
C GLY A 52 -13.61 -19.38 6.60
N ASN A 53 -12.68 -19.07 7.50
CA ASN A 53 -12.95 -18.36 8.75
C ASN A 53 -12.65 -16.86 8.62
N MET A 54 -13.15 -16.07 9.57
CA MET A 54 -13.00 -14.62 9.60
C MET A 54 -11.52 -14.21 9.63
N TRP A 55 -10.69 -14.94 10.39
CA TRP A 55 -9.25 -14.66 10.45
C TRP A 55 -8.54 -14.83 9.10
N ASN A 56 -8.82 -15.90 8.36
CA ASN A 56 -8.27 -16.11 7.02
C ASN A 56 -8.75 -15.03 6.04
N GLY A 57 -9.99 -14.56 6.18
CA GLY A 57 -10.48 -13.40 5.43
C GLY A 57 -9.69 -12.13 5.70
N ILE A 58 -9.44 -11.82 6.98
CA ILE A 58 -8.62 -10.67 7.41
C ILE A 58 -7.20 -10.79 6.86
N LYS A 59 -6.56 -11.97 6.98
CA LYS A 59 -5.24 -12.23 6.42
C LYS A 59 -5.21 -12.01 4.92
N GLY A 60 -6.17 -12.59 4.20
CA GLY A 60 -6.28 -12.44 2.74
C GLY A 60 -6.42 -10.98 2.32
N PHE A 61 -7.22 -10.19 3.05
CA PHE A 61 -7.38 -8.76 2.78
C PHE A 61 -6.08 -7.97 3.00
N HIS A 62 -5.33 -8.23 4.08
CA HIS A 62 -4.06 -7.56 4.31
C HIS A 62 -2.98 -7.95 3.29
N ILE A 63 -2.97 -9.21 2.84
CA ILE A 63 -2.04 -9.67 1.80
C ILE A 63 -2.40 -9.05 0.44
N SER A 64 -3.67 -9.00 0.07
CA SER A 64 -4.10 -8.36 -1.19
C SER A 64 -3.84 -6.85 -1.17
N HIS A 65 -4.05 -6.20 -0.02
CA HIS A 65 -3.67 -4.81 0.19
C HIS A 65 -2.17 -4.57 -0.01
N SER A 66 -1.33 -5.44 0.58
CA SER A 66 0.13 -5.42 0.41
C SER A 66 0.51 -5.52 -1.07
N LEU A 67 -0.11 -6.47 -1.79
CA LEU A 67 0.14 -6.69 -3.21
C LEU A 67 -0.20 -5.44 -4.03
N GLY A 68 -1.31 -4.76 -3.72
CA GLY A 68 -1.68 -3.51 -4.38
C GLY A 68 -0.62 -2.41 -4.23
N LEU A 69 -0.06 -2.24 -3.02
CA LEU A 69 1.04 -1.30 -2.75
C LEU A 69 2.31 -1.65 -3.52
N ILE A 70 2.68 -2.93 -3.54
CA ILE A 70 3.87 -3.43 -4.24
C ILE A 70 3.75 -3.22 -5.74
N ILE A 71 2.62 -3.62 -6.34
CA ILE A 71 2.37 -3.46 -7.77
C ILE A 71 2.37 -1.98 -8.13
N TYR A 72 1.68 -1.13 -7.36
CA TYR A 72 1.65 0.31 -7.62
C TYR A 72 3.06 0.93 -7.59
N GLY A 73 3.82 0.69 -6.53
CA GLY A 73 5.18 1.23 -6.42
C GLY A 73 6.11 0.70 -7.53
N GLY A 74 6.09 -0.61 -7.75
CA GLY A 74 6.91 -1.26 -8.79
C GLY A 74 6.55 -0.82 -10.20
N PHE A 75 5.26 -0.71 -10.52
CA PHE A 75 4.77 -0.28 -11.83
C PHE A 75 5.29 1.13 -12.18
N TYR A 76 5.16 2.10 -11.27
CA TYR A 76 5.64 3.45 -11.54
C TYR A 76 7.16 3.56 -11.54
N ILE A 77 7.89 2.72 -10.79
CA ILE A 77 9.36 2.63 -10.89
C ILE A 77 9.76 2.15 -12.29
N VAL A 78 9.20 1.03 -12.76
CA VAL A 78 9.49 0.49 -14.10
C VAL A 78 9.14 1.52 -15.18
N LEU A 79 7.96 2.15 -15.06
CA LEU A 79 7.53 3.17 -16.01
C LEU A 79 8.46 4.40 -16.01
N ALA A 80 8.99 4.82 -14.86
CA ALA A 80 9.94 5.92 -14.78
C ALA A 80 11.34 5.56 -15.31
N LEU A 81 11.75 4.30 -15.25
CA LEU A 81 13.02 3.84 -15.80
C LEU A 81 12.95 3.67 -17.33
N GLU A 82 11.88 3.04 -17.81
CA GLU A 82 11.78 2.62 -19.21
C GLU A 82 11.05 3.65 -20.09
N ASN A 83 10.08 4.39 -19.54
CA ASN A 83 9.13 5.17 -20.32
C ASN A 83 8.78 6.52 -19.65
N ASN A 84 9.76 7.18 -19.02
CA ASN A 84 9.55 8.42 -18.28
C ASN A 84 8.91 9.54 -19.12
N SER A 85 9.25 9.63 -20.41
CA SER A 85 8.66 10.62 -21.32
C SER A 85 7.14 10.42 -21.47
N TYR A 86 6.68 9.17 -21.54
CA TYR A 86 5.26 8.82 -21.60
C TYR A 86 4.55 9.05 -20.27
N LEU A 87 5.18 8.71 -19.15
CA LEU A 87 4.66 9.04 -17.82
C LEU A 87 4.47 10.55 -17.66
N LYS A 88 5.45 11.36 -18.10
CA LYS A 88 5.37 12.83 -18.04
C LYS A 88 4.21 13.40 -18.86
N SER A 89 3.88 12.81 -20.02
CA SER A 89 2.85 13.35 -20.93
C SER A 89 1.45 12.79 -20.69
N SER A 90 1.32 11.64 -20.03
CA SER A 90 0.03 10.98 -19.82
C SER A 90 -0.69 11.49 -18.57
N ALA A 91 -1.77 12.26 -18.77
CA ALA A 91 -2.62 12.74 -17.69
C ALA A 91 -3.22 11.58 -16.86
N ALA A 92 -3.64 10.49 -17.52
CA ALA A 92 -4.22 9.34 -16.84
C ALA A 92 -3.24 8.66 -15.87
N LEU A 93 -1.97 8.52 -16.27
CA LEU A 93 -0.93 7.96 -15.41
C LEU A 93 -0.57 8.91 -14.26
N ASN A 94 -0.59 10.22 -14.48
CA ASN A 94 -0.39 11.17 -13.39
C ASN A 94 -1.55 11.17 -12.39
N VAL A 95 -2.80 11.05 -12.86
CA VAL A 95 -3.97 10.88 -11.99
C VAL A 95 -3.86 9.60 -11.17
N GLY A 96 -3.41 8.49 -11.78
CA GLY A 96 -3.14 7.26 -11.05
C GLY A 96 -2.02 7.43 -10.02
N LEU A 97 -0.91 8.07 -10.39
CA LEU A 97 0.24 8.31 -9.54
C LEU A 97 -0.16 9.11 -8.29
N PHE A 98 -0.76 10.28 -8.45
CA PHE A 98 -1.11 11.13 -7.31
C PHE A 98 -2.40 10.70 -6.62
N GLY A 99 -3.42 10.28 -7.38
CA GLY A 99 -4.73 9.92 -6.85
C GLY A 99 -4.67 8.72 -5.91
N VAL A 100 -3.89 7.69 -6.26
CA VAL A 100 -3.68 6.54 -5.36
C VAL A 100 -2.96 6.99 -4.09
N ALA A 101 -1.87 7.76 -4.21
CA ALA A 101 -1.12 8.25 -3.05
C ALA A 101 -2.00 9.05 -2.07
N ILE A 102 -2.81 9.99 -2.57
CA ILE A 102 -3.74 10.78 -1.77
C ILE A 102 -4.81 9.89 -1.12
N THR A 103 -5.36 8.93 -1.86
CA THR A 103 -6.35 7.98 -1.34
C THR A 103 -5.77 7.18 -0.17
N TYR A 104 -4.52 6.71 -0.29
CA TYR A 104 -3.84 6.01 0.79
C TYR A 104 -3.58 6.88 2.02
N ILE A 105 -3.23 8.16 1.84
CA ILE A 105 -3.11 9.12 2.96
C ILE A 105 -4.45 9.25 3.69
N PHE A 106 -5.55 9.41 2.95
CA PHE A 106 -6.90 9.52 3.52
C PHE A 106 -7.31 8.26 4.27
N LEU A 107 -7.16 7.08 3.65
CA LEU A 107 -7.47 5.80 4.29
C LEU A 107 -6.63 5.59 5.54
N ALA A 108 -5.33 5.88 5.48
CA ALA A 108 -4.44 5.75 6.63
C ALA A 108 -4.80 6.72 7.75
N HIS A 109 -5.25 7.93 7.43
CA HIS A 109 -5.73 8.90 8.41
C HIS A 109 -7.02 8.45 9.10
N ARG A 110 -7.96 7.87 8.34
CA ARG A 110 -9.30 7.56 8.85
C ARG A 110 -9.41 6.20 9.52
N PHE A 111 -8.65 5.21 9.05
CA PHE A 111 -8.85 3.80 9.41
C PHE A 111 -7.60 3.10 9.94
N TRP A 112 -6.40 3.65 9.74
CA TRP A 112 -5.14 3.02 10.17
C TRP A 112 -4.41 3.87 11.21
N PHE A 113 -3.18 3.46 11.54
CA PHE A 113 -2.31 4.18 12.46
C PHE A 113 -1.39 5.17 11.73
N SER A 114 -0.75 6.06 12.49
CA SER A 114 -0.05 7.23 11.95
C SER A 114 1.18 6.92 11.09
N VAL A 115 1.85 5.79 11.32
CA VAL A 115 3.11 5.44 10.63
C VAL A 115 2.92 5.36 9.10
N PRO A 116 2.05 4.51 8.53
CA PRO A 116 1.85 4.46 7.08
C PRO A 116 1.39 5.80 6.51
N ARG A 117 0.51 6.54 7.22
CA ARG A 117 0.07 7.88 6.80
C ARG A 117 1.25 8.82 6.60
N ASN A 118 2.14 8.93 7.59
CA ASN A 118 3.28 9.83 7.52
C ASN A 118 4.24 9.42 6.39
N CYS A 119 4.46 8.12 6.18
CA CYS A 119 5.26 7.64 5.07
C CYS A 119 4.65 7.98 3.70
N PHE A 120 3.32 7.87 3.52
CA PHE A 120 2.67 8.28 2.29
C PHE A 120 2.72 9.80 2.05
N ILE A 121 2.69 10.61 3.12
CA ILE A 121 2.92 12.06 3.02
C ILE A 121 4.34 12.35 2.53
N VAL A 122 5.35 11.67 3.07
CA VAL A 122 6.72 11.81 2.56
C VAL A 122 6.82 11.35 1.10
N ALA A 123 6.17 10.24 0.75
CA ALA A 123 6.16 9.73 -0.60
C ALA A 123 5.54 10.73 -1.59
N ILE A 124 4.39 11.33 -1.27
CA ILE A 124 3.77 12.34 -2.14
C ILE A 124 4.63 13.60 -2.27
N CYS A 125 5.39 13.99 -1.24
CA CYS A 125 6.37 15.07 -1.36
C CYS A 125 7.44 14.73 -2.40
N PHE A 126 8.02 13.53 -2.38
CA PHE A 126 8.97 13.09 -3.42
C PHE A 126 8.34 13.09 -4.81
N LEU A 127 7.11 12.56 -4.94
CA LEU A 127 6.39 12.55 -6.22
C LEU A 127 6.13 13.97 -6.74
N ALA A 128 5.69 14.88 -5.89
CA ALA A 128 5.45 16.28 -6.27
C ALA A 128 6.75 16.98 -6.67
N MET A 129 7.82 16.79 -5.89
CA MET A 129 9.14 17.35 -6.19
C MET A 129 9.70 16.80 -7.50
N SER A 130 9.45 15.54 -7.83
CA SER A 130 9.84 14.98 -9.13
C SER A 130 9.22 15.74 -10.31
N VAL A 131 8.03 16.32 -10.16
CA VAL A 131 7.40 17.12 -11.22
C VAL A 131 8.05 18.50 -11.34
N VAL A 132 8.44 19.08 -10.20
CA VAL A 132 9.04 20.42 -10.10
C VAL A 132 10.48 20.43 -10.60
N PHE A 133 11.32 19.52 -10.11
CA PHE A 133 12.70 19.35 -10.57
C PHE A 133 12.64 18.42 -11.79
N ARG A 134 12.97 18.93 -12.97
CA ARG A 134 12.76 18.24 -14.25
C ARG A 134 14.00 17.59 -14.81
#